data_AF-T1FPB7-F1
#
_entry.id   AF-T1FPB7-F1
#
_cell.length_a   1.000
_cell.length_b   1.000
_cell.length_c   1.000
_cell.angle_alpha   90.00
_cell.angle_beta   90.00
_cell.angle_gamma   90.00
#
_symmetry.space_group_name_H-M   'P 1'
#
loop_
_entity.id
_entity.type
_entity.pdbx_description
1 polymer ?
#
loop_
_entity_poly.entity_id
_entity_poly.type
_entity_poly.pdbx_seq_one_letter_code
_entity_poly.pdbx_strand_id
1 'polypeptide(L)'
;MAFTVLCLTVVRWVPVVFVVLLFVWSTYAYIVQMCLYMVTDLVERIFYIVIFSVLLFMCIWCFIKAIFTPTAGVPFQYFLTADEKDQAEKGKAECKEVVENKGIKLRVQGRTVRGCVRFCEACQCIKPDRTHHCSNCQKCVLKMDHHCPWINNCVCYSNYKFFFLFLMYSFLFCLFIAATSCQYFVKFWTMDLSIEGYGKFNILFLFFVSIMFTISLLTLHSYHSYLITVNRTTLESLRAPVFRSGPDKNAYNRGCRKNFIEVFGRSPLLWLLPVFTE
;
A
#
# COMPACT_ATOMS: atom_id res chain seq x y z
N MET A 1 -17.79 25.03 -7.01
CA MET A 1 -16.63 24.48 -6.26
C MET A 1 -17.02 23.28 -5.38
N ALA A 2 -18.04 23.38 -4.52
CA ALA A 2 -18.48 22.27 -3.66
C ALA A 2 -18.93 21.00 -4.44
N PHE A 3 -19.69 21.15 -5.52
CA PHE A 3 -20.13 20.03 -6.37
C PHE A 3 -18.94 19.27 -7.00
N THR A 4 -17.97 19.99 -7.54
CA THR A 4 -16.75 19.39 -8.13
C THR A 4 -15.92 18.63 -7.08
N VAL A 5 -15.78 19.18 -5.87
CA VAL A 5 -15.07 18.51 -4.76
C VAL A 5 -15.81 17.25 -4.31
N LEU A 6 -17.14 17.30 -4.25
CA LEU A 6 -17.97 16.13 -3.93
C LEU A 6 -17.83 15.04 -4.99
N CYS A 7 -17.96 15.38 -6.28
CA CYS A 7 -17.77 14.43 -7.39
C CYS A 7 -16.39 13.78 -7.36
N LEU A 8 -15.33 14.57 -7.17
CA LEU A 8 -13.96 14.04 -7.07
C LEU A 8 -13.79 13.13 -5.85
N THR A 9 -14.45 13.44 -4.74
CA THR A 9 -14.42 12.60 -3.53
C THR A 9 -15.06 11.24 -3.80
N VAL A 10 -16.21 11.22 -4.48
CA VAL A 10 -16.91 9.97 -4.82
C VAL A 10 -16.10 9.13 -5.82
N VAL A 11 -15.59 9.75 -6.89
CA VAL A 11 -14.84 9.03 -7.95
C VAL A 11 -13.59 8.34 -7.39
N ARG A 12 -12.93 8.93 -6.38
CA ARG A 12 -11.76 8.33 -5.73
C ARG A 12 -12.04 7.01 -5.01
N TRP A 13 -13.30 6.74 -4.64
CA TRP A 13 -13.70 5.47 -4.02
C TRP A 13 -14.02 4.36 -5.03
N VAL A 14 -14.17 4.67 -6.32
CA VAL A 14 -14.52 3.68 -7.36
C VAL A 14 -13.54 2.48 -7.37
N PRO A 15 -12.20 2.64 -7.31
CA PRO A 15 -11.29 1.51 -7.27
C PRO A 15 -11.45 0.64 -6.02
N VAL A 16 -11.75 1.25 -4.87
CA VAL A 16 -11.97 0.54 -3.61
C VAL A 16 -13.26 -0.29 -3.70
N VAL A 17 -14.35 0.32 -4.19
CA VAL A 17 -15.63 -0.37 -4.39
C VAL A 17 -15.46 -1.53 -5.35
N PHE A 18 -14.70 -1.36 -6.43
CA PHE A 18 -14.38 -2.43 -7.36
C PHE A 18 -13.68 -3.62 -6.68
N VAL A 19 -12.67 -3.37 -5.84
CA VAL A 19 -11.98 -4.44 -5.07
C VAL A 19 -12.95 -5.15 -4.11
N VAL A 20 -13.84 -4.40 -3.44
CA VAL A 20 -14.87 -5.00 -2.57
C VAL A 20 -15.81 -5.89 -3.37
N LEU A 21 -16.27 -5.44 -4.54
CA LEU A 21 -17.13 -6.23 -5.42
C LEU A 21 -16.42 -7.50 -5.92
N LEU A 22 -15.11 -7.43 -6.19
CA LEU A 22 -14.31 -8.61 -6.53
C LEU A 22 -14.24 -9.63 -5.37
N PHE A 23 -14.07 -9.17 -4.12
CA PHE A 23 -14.12 -10.07 -2.96
C PHE A 23 -15.50 -10.72 -2.78
N VAL A 24 -16.58 -9.95 -2.96
CA VAL A 24 -17.95 -10.47 -2.86
C VAL A 24 -18.23 -11.49 -3.96
N TRP A 25 -17.92 -11.15 -5.22
CA TRP A 25 -18.12 -12.05 -6.35
C TRP A 25 -17.26 -13.32 -6.23
N SER A 26 -15.98 -13.20 -5.86
CA SER A 26 -15.10 -14.37 -5.70
C SER A 26 -15.56 -15.27 -4.54
N THR A 27 -16.14 -14.72 -3.48
CA THR A 27 -16.76 -15.51 -2.40
C THR A 27 -17.93 -16.32 -2.93
N TYR A 28 -18.83 -15.70 -3.69
CA TYR A 28 -19.94 -16.40 -4.33
C TYR A 28 -19.46 -17.48 -5.31
N ALA A 29 -18.56 -17.12 -6.23
CA ALA A 29 -18.06 -18.04 -7.25
C ALA A 29 -17.28 -19.22 -6.64
N TYR A 30 -16.43 -18.95 -5.65
CA TYR A 30 -15.62 -20.00 -5.03
C TYR A 30 -16.45 -20.87 -4.08
N ILE A 31 -17.16 -20.29 -3.12
CA ILE A 31 -17.89 -21.07 -2.12
C ILE A 31 -19.11 -21.74 -2.74
N VAL A 32 -19.98 -20.96 -3.40
CA VAL A 32 -21.26 -21.49 -3.90
C VAL A 32 -21.03 -22.30 -5.18
N GLN A 33 -20.45 -21.68 -6.21
CA GLN A 33 -20.36 -22.34 -7.52
C GLN A 33 -19.33 -23.46 -7.55
N MET A 34 -18.17 -23.29 -6.91
CA MET A 34 -17.14 -24.33 -6.87
C MET A 34 -17.34 -25.29 -5.69
N CYS A 35 -17.21 -24.82 -4.44
CA CYS A 35 -17.18 -25.72 -3.29
C CYS A 35 -18.50 -26.48 -3.07
N LEU A 36 -19.67 -25.83 -3.18
CA LEU A 36 -20.94 -26.50 -2.90
C LEU A 36 -21.47 -27.33 -4.07
N TYR A 37 -21.35 -26.85 -5.32
CA TYR A 37 -21.90 -27.53 -6.49
C TYR A 37 -20.93 -28.48 -7.20
N MET A 38 -19.62 -28.25 -7.13
CA MET A 38 -18.63 -29.04 -7.89
C MET A 38 -17.80 -30.00 -7.05
N VAL A 39 -17.43 -29.61 -5.83
CA VAL A 39 -16.61 -30.45 -4.95
C VAL A 39 -17.52 -31.50 -4.30
N THR A 40 -17.37 -32.75 -4.73
CA THR A 40 -18.17 -33.87 -4.22
C THR A 40 -17.63 -34.43 -2.91
N ASP A 41 -16.31 -34.44 -2.73
CA ASP A 41 -15.67 -34.92 -1.52
C ASP A 41 -15.87 -33.95 -0.34
N LEU A 42 -16.37 -34.46 0.78
CA LEU A 42 -16.70 -33.64 1.95
C LEU A 42 -15.46 -33.04 2.59
N VAL A 43 -14.36 -33.80 2.66
CA VAL A 43 -13.13 -33.37 3.34
C VAL A 43 -12.43 -32.28 2.52
N GLU A 44 -12.30 -32.49 1.20
CA GLU A 44 -11.79 -31.50 0.24
C GLU A 44 -12.61 -30.21 0.32
N ARG A 45 -13.95 -30.32 0.33
CA ARG A 45 -14.84 -29.17 0.40
C ARG A 45 -14.65 -28.36 1.69
N ILE A 46 -14.59 -29.03 2.85
CA ILE A 46 -14.37 -28.36 4.13
C ILE A 46 -13.00 -27.68 4.14
N PHE A 47 -11.95 -28.39 3.69
CA PHE A 47 -10.59 -27.87 3.61
C PHE A 47 -10.52 -26.60 2.74
N TYR A 48 -11.16 -26.61 1.57
CA TYR A 48 -11.22 -25.44 0.69
C TYR A 48 -11.93 -24.25 1.30
N ILE A 49 -13.10 -24.46 1.89
CA ILE A 49 -13.88 -23.38 2.51
C ILE A 49 -13.11 -22.76 3.69
N VAL A 50 -12.47 -23.57 4.53
CA VAL A 50 -11.72 -23.09 5.70
C VAL A 50 -10.52 -22.23 5.27
N ILE A 51 -9.67 -22.73 4.37
CA ILE A 51 -8.49 -21.97 3.93
C ILE A 51 -8.90 -20.70 3.18
N PHE A 52 -9.89 -20.79 2.28
CA PHE A 52 -10.44 -19.63 1.58
C PHE A 52 -10.90 -18.56 2.57
N SER A 53 -11.66 -18.96 3.60
CA SER A 53 -12.21 -18.02 4.60
C SER A 53 -11.12 -17.35 5.43
N VAL A 54 -10.09 -18.09 5.84
CA VAL A 54 -8.95 -17.54 6.59
C VAL A 54 -8.17 -16.54 5.74
N LEU A 55 -7.87 -16.89 4.48
CA LEU A 55 -7.16 -15.99 3.57
C LEU A 55 -7.98 -14.73 3.26
N LEU A 56 -9.28 -14.88 2.99
CA LEU A 56 -10.19 -13.77 2.74
C LEU A 56 -10.28 -12.84 3.96
N PHE A 57 -10.42 -13.41 5.16
CA PHE A 57 -10.43 -12.64 6.40
C PHE A 57 -9.15 -11.81 6.56
N MET A 58 -7.98 -12.42 6.35
CA MET A 58 -6.71 -11.70 6.42
C MET A 58 -6.57 -10.63 5.34
N CYS A 59 -7.03 -10.89 4.11
CA CYS A 59 -7.07 -9.90 3.03
C CYS A 59 -7.92 -8.68 3.42
N ILE A 60 -9.15 -8.91 3.86
CA ILE A 60 -10.09 -7.85 4.26
C ILE A 60 -9.53 -7.07 5.45
N TRP A 61 -8.98 -7.74 6.46
CA TRP A 61 -8.40 -7.06 7.63
C TRP A 61 -7.23 -6.15 7.22
N CYS A 62 -6.30 -6.64 6.39
CA CYS A 62 -5.18 -5.84 5.90
C CYS A 62 -5.67 -4.68 5.01
N PHE A 63 -6.66 -4.93 4.14
CA PHE A 63 -7.24 -3.92 3.25
C PHE A 63 -7.90 -2.77 4.02
N ILE A 64 -8.75 -3.08 5.00
CA ILE A 64 -9.36 -2.11 5.91
C ILE A 64 -8.29 -1.30 6.63
N LYS A 65 -7.24 -1.97 7.16
CA LYS A 65 -6.14 -1.28 7.84
C LYS A 65 -5.36 -0.37 6.89
N ALA A 66 -5.13 -0.76 5.65
CA ALA A 66 -4.44 0.08 4.66
C ALA A 66 -5.25 1.32 4.27
N ILE A 67 -6.58 1.18 4.10
CA ILE A 67 -7.51 2.28 3.78
C ILE A 67 -7.64 3.25 4.95
N PHE A 68 -8.02 2.74 6.12
CA PHE A 68 -8.51 3.60 7.22
C PHE A 68 -7.43 4.02 8.21
N THR A 69 -6.20 3.49 8.11
CA THR A 69 -5.10 4.03 8.91
C THR A 69 -4.75 5.44 8.41
N PRO A 70 -4.84 6.47 9.27
CA PRO A 70 -4.50 7.83 8.87
C PRO A 70 -3.04 7.89 8.43
N THR A 71 -2.79 8.62 7.35
CA THR A 71 -1.41 8.89 6.92
C THR A 71 -0.68 9.67 8.02
N ALA A 72 0.55 9.28 8.31
CA ALA A 72 1.41 10.02 9.23
C ALA A 72 1.71 11.43 8.65
N GLY A 73 1.15 12.46 9.29
CA GLY A 73 1.35 13.86 8.93
C GLY A 73 2.64 14.43 9.51
N VAL A 74 3.04 15.60 9.03
CA VAL A 74 4.22 16.31 9.54
C VAL A 74 3.96 16.83 10.96
N PRO A 75 4.88 16.67 11.93
CA PRO A 75 4.72 17.23 13.28
C PRO A 75 4.70 18.76 13.28
N PHE A 76 3.96 19.37 14.22
CA PHE A 76 3.73 20.84 14.28
C PHE A 76 5.02 21.67 14.26
N GLN A 77 6.09 21.20 14.91
CA GLN A 77 7.39 21.89 14.98
C GLN A 77 8.06 22.17 13.62
N TYR A 78 7.63 21.48 12.54
CA TYR A 78 8.14 21.68 11.19
C TYR A 78 7.36 22.75 10.39
N PHE A 79 6.22 23.23 10.90
CA PHE A 79 5.46 24.30 10.28
C PHE A 79 6.07 25.67 10.60
N LEU A 80 5.91 26.62 9.68
CA LEU A 80 6.32 28.01 9.89
C LEU A 80 5.30 28.74 10.76
N THR A 81 5.77 29.52 11.73
CA THR A 81 4.94 30.45 12.50
C THR A 81 4.52 31.64 11.63
N ALA A 82 3.55 32.44 12.07
CA ALA A 82 3.12 33.63 11.33
C ALA A 82 4.28 34.62 11.13
N ASP A 83 5.09 34.84 12.17
CA ASP A 83 6.24 35.75 12.12
C ASP A 83 7.32 35.26 11.14
N GLU A 84 7.56 33.94 11.09
CA GLU A 84 8.51 33.35 10.15
C GLU A 84 8.04 33.44 8.69
N LYS A 85 6.72 33.34 8.47
CA LYS A 85 6.13 33.55 7.13
C LYS A 85 6.29 35.01 6.69
N ASP A 86 5.96 35.94 7.58
CA ASP A 86 6.08 37.38 7.32
C ASP A 86 7.54 37.78 7.06
N GLN A 87 8.50 37.20 7.79
CA GLN A 87 9.93 37.39 7.54
C GLN A 87 10.40 36.79 6.21
N ALA A 88 9.89 35.60 5.84
CA ALA A 88 10.19 34.98 4.55
C ALA A 88 9.59 35.76 3.36
N GLU A 89 8.40 36.35 3.53
CA GLU A 89 7.72 37.17 2.51
C GLU A 89 8.35 38.57 2.38
N LYS A 90 8.81 39.18 3.48
CA LYS A 90 9.42 40.52 3.50
C LYS A 90 10.88 40.58 3.02
N GLY A 91 11.44 39.45 2.56
CA GLY A 91 12.75 39.41 1.89
C GLY A 91 13.96 39.80 2.75
N LYS A 92 13.83 39.83 4.09
CA LYS A 92 14.91 40.25 5.01
C LYS A 92 15.74 39.10 5.59
N ALA A 93 15.29 37.86 5.42
CA ALA A 93 16.10 36.67 5.60
C ALA A 93 15.81 35.78 4.40
N GLU A 94 16.83 35.29 3.69
CA GLU A 94 16.58 34.20 2.75
C GLU A 94 15.81 33.12 3.53
N CYS A 95 14.76 32.54 2.95
CA CYS A 95 14.05 31.38 3.54
C CYS A 95 15.05 30.31 4.05
N LYS A 96 16.27 30.30 3.49
CA LYS A 96 17.48 29.60 3.93
C LYS A 96 17.88 29.83 5.39
N GLU A 97 17.85 31.04 5.94
CA GLU A 97 18.36 31.38 7.28
C GLU A 97 17.39 30.96 8.39
N VAL A 98 16.08 31.19 8.20
CA VAL A 98 15.00 30.66 9.06
C VAL A 98 15.04 29.13 9.07
N VAL A 99 15.24 28.54 7.89
CA VAL A 99 15.30 27.10 7.72
C VAL A 99 16.62 26.49 8.21
N GLU A 100 17.73 27.23 8.23
CA GLU A 100 19.00 26.82 8.85
C GLU A 100 18.91 26.91 10.38
N ASN A 101 18.37 27.99 10.95
CA ASN A 101 18.15 28.13 12.39
C ASN A 101 17.20 27.05 12.93
N LYS A 102 16.07 26.78 12.24
CA LYS A 102 15.20 25.63 12.56
C LYS A 102 15.86 24.30 12.22
N GLY A 103 16.66 24.21 11.15
CA GLY A 103 17.36 23.00 10.73
C GLY A 103 18.50 22.57 11.66
N ILE A 104 18.99 23.45 12.54
CA ILE A 104 19.89 23.10 13.64
C ILE A 104 19.10 22.45 14.78
N LYS A 105 17.88 22.92 15.06
CA LYS A 105 16.98 22.35 16.08
C LYS A 105 16.24 21.09 15.61
N LEU A 106 15.92 20.99 14.32
CA LEU A 106 15.22 19.88 13.68
C LEU A 106 16.23 18.99 12.95
N ARG A 107 16.21 17.68 13.21
CA ARG A 107 17.09 16.73 12.49
C ARG A 107 16.60 16.55 11.04
N VAL A 108 17.08 17.40 10.12
CA VAL A 108 16.76 17.35 8.67
C VAL A 108 18.05 17.31 7.86
N GLN A 109 18.36 16.17 7.26
CA GLN A 109 19.58 15.95 6.49
C GLN A 109 19.37 16.10 4.98
N GLY A 110 18.17 15.80 4.50
CA GLY A 110 17.81 15.87 3.09
C GLY A 110 17.88 17.30 2.55
N ARG A 111 18.33 17.42 1.31
CA ARG A 111 18.46 18.67 0.55
C ARG A 111 17.78 18.55 -0.81
N THR A 112 17.53 19.69 -1.45
CA THR A 112 17.19 19.77 -2.87
C THR A 112 18.46 19.56 -3.71
N VAL A 113 18.30 19.41 -5.02
CA VAL A 113 19.45 19.31 -5.94
C VAL A 113 20.35 20.56 -5.89
N ARG A 114 19.79 21.72 -5.52
CA ARG A 114 20.53 22.97 -5.35
C ARG A 114 21.18 23.10 -3.95
N GLY A 115 21.13 22.06 -3.13
CA GLY A 115 21.69 22.06 -1.77
C GLY A 115 20.83 22.77 -0.71
N CYS A 116 19.66 23.29 -1.06
CA CYS A 116 18.76 23.96 -0.12
C CYS A 116 17.96 22.94 0.71
N VAL A 117 17.43 23.35 1.85
CA VAL A 117 16.51 22.50 2.62
C VAL A 117 15.18 22.32 1.86
N ARG A 118 14.56 21.15 2.03
CA ARG A 118 13.31 20.79 1.36
C ARG A 118 12.13 21.48 2.04
N PHE A 119 11.47 22.39 1.34
CA PHE A 119 10.27 23.09 1.81
C PHE A 119 9.01 22.66 1.05
N CYS A 120 7.84 22.79 1.68
CA CYS A 120 6.53 22.64 1.06
C CYS A 120 5.78 23.96 1.07
N GLU A 121 5.58 24.57 -0.09
CA GLU A 121 4.79 25.81 -0.21
C GLU A 121 3.31 25.57 0.10
N ALA A 122 2.70 24.51 -0.44
CA ALA A 122 1.29 24.21 -0.20
C ALA A 122 0.93 23.98 1.29
N CYS A 123 1.86 23.40 2.06
CA CYS A 123 1.64 23.10 3.49
C CYS A 123 2.33 24.11 4.42
N GLN A 124 3.15 25.02 3.88
CA GLN A 124 3.96 25.97 4.64
C GLN A 124 4.80 25.32 5.75
N CYS A 125 5.51 24.24 5.40
CA CYS A 125 6.32 23.48 6.35
C CYS A 125 7.67 23.04 5.75
N ILE A 126 8.69 22.94 6.60
CA ILE A 126 9.93 22.25 6.29
C ILE A 126 9.62 20.76 6.19
N LYS A 127 10.00 20.09 5.10
CA LYS A 127 9.76 18.66 4.92
C LYS A 127 10.76 17.88 5.79
N PRO A 128 10.32 17.08 6.76
CA PRO A 128 11.20 16.10 7.39
C PRO A 128 11.80 15.16 6.35
N ASP A 129 12.88 14.47 6.71
CA ASP A 129 13.50 13.49 5.82
C ASP A 129 12.46 12.44 5.38
N ARG A 130 12.59 12.00 4.12
CA ARG A 130 11.67 11.04 3.46
C ARG A 130 10.21 11.52 3.33
N THR A 131 9.91 12.79 3.60
CA THR A 131 8.54 13.35 3.51
C THR A 131 8.28 13.98 2.14
N HIS A 132 7.13 13.67 1.55
CA HIS A 132 6.71 14.23 0.27
C HIS A 132 5.28 14.78 0.36
N HIS A 133 4.97 15.80 -0.45
CA HIS A 133 3.61 16.33 -0.56
C HIS A 133 2.83 15.48 -1.57
N CYS A 134 1.67 14.98 -1.17
CA CYS A 134 0.76 14.29 -2.07
C CYS A 134 -0.39 15.22 -2.44
N SER A 135 -0.52 15.55 -3.73
CA SER A 135 -1.61 16.38 -4.25
C SER A 135 -2.98 15.69 -4.16
N ASN A 136 -3.05 14.36 -4.21
CA ASN A 136 -4.33 13.66 -3.99
C ASN A 136 -4.82 13.82 -2.54
N CYS A 137 -3.92 13.67 -1.58
CA CYS A 137 -4.21 13.81 -0.14
C CYS A 137 -4.16 15.26 0.37
N GLN A 138 -3.65 16.20 -0.43
CA GLN A 138 -3.49 17.63 -0.10
C GLN A 138 -2.70 17.89 1.19
N LYS A 139 -1.66 17.09 1.44
CA LYS A 139 -0.80 17.23 2.62
C LYS A 139 0.57 16.58 2.44
N CYS A 140 1.52 16.98 3.28
CA CYS A 140 2.80 16.28 3.43
C CYS A 140 2.64 14.98 4.22
N VAL A 141 3.21 13.91 3.69
CA VAL A 141 3.09 12.53 4.19
C VAL A 141 4.49 12.01 4.56
N LEU A 142 4.65 11.59 5.83
CA LEU A 142 5.93 11.07 6.35
C LEU A 142 6.27 9.72 5.72
N LYS A 143 7.54 9.55 5.32
CA LYS A 143 8.05 8.36 4.62
C LYS A 143 7.07 7.91 3.52
N MET A 144 6.64 8.86 2.70
CA MET A 144 5.69 8.60 1.62
C MET A 144 6.29 7.60 0.64
N ASP A 145 5.54 6.54 0.35
CA ASP A 145 5.92 5.58 -0.67
C ASP A 145 5.23 5.90 -2.00
N HIS A 146 3.90 5.89 -2.02
CA HIS A 146 3.10 6.32 -3.17
C HIS A 146 1.67 6.66 -2.74
N HIS A 147 0.90 7.26 -3.64
CA HIS A 147 -0.55 7.33 -3.50
C HIS A 147 -1.16 6.14 -4.23
N CYS A 148 -1.96 5.33 -3.54
CA CYS A 148 -2.54 4.11 -4.09
C CYS A 148 -4.05 4.29 -4.28
N PRO A 149 -4.53 4.36 -5.54
CA PRO A 149 -5.96 4.50 -5.82
C PRO A 149 -6.78 3.32 -5.29
N TRP A 150 -6.22 2.11 -5.29
CA TRP A 150 -6.90 0.87 -4.88
C TRP A 150 -7.28 0.83 -3.39
N ILE A 151 -6.63 1.63 -2.55
CA ILE A 151 -6.97 1.82 -1.13
C ILE A 151 -7.46 3.24 -0.83
N ASN A 152 -7.59 4.09 -1.86
CA ASN A 152 -7.91 5.52 -1.75
C ASN A 152 -7.12 6.24 -0.64
N ASN A 153 -5.83 5.91 -0.50
CA ASN A 153 -4.98 6.43 0.57
C ASN A 153 -3.51 6.44 0.12
N CYS A 154 -2.69 7.24 0.80
CA CYS A 154 -1.25 7.14 0.65
C CYS A 154 -0.70 5.94 1.42
N VAL A 155 0.19 5.19 0.78
CA VAL A 155 1.06 4.22 1.44
C VAL A 155 2.26 4.99 1.98
N CYS A 156 2.48 4.89 3.29
CA CYS A 156 3.44 5.73 4.01
C CYS A 156 3.86 5.07 5.33
N TYR A 157 4.64 5.78 6.16
CA TYR A 157 5.12 5.28 7.44
C TYR A 157 4.09 4.50 8.27
N SER A 158 2.88 5.05 8.46
CA SER A 158 1.87 4.49 9.38
C SER A 158 1.16 3.23 8.86
N ASN A 159 1.10 3.02 7.53
CA ASN A 159 0.34 1.93 6.92
C ASN A 159 1.14 1.06 5.94
N TYR A 160 2.44 1.29 5.75
CA TYR A 160 3.28 0.51 4.83
C TYR A 160 3.25 -0.99 5.14
N LYS A 161 3.32 -1.38 6.42
CA LYS A 161 3.17 -2.78 6.85
C LYS A 161 1.83 -3.38 6.44
N PHE A 162 0.73 -2.63 6.59
CA PHE A 162 -0.61 -3.11 6.25
C PHE A 162 -0.78 -3.29 4.73
N PHE A 163 -0.25 -2.35 3.95
CA PHE A 163 -0.20 -2.48 2.49
C PHE A 163 0.62 -3.69 2.06
N PHE A 164 1.81 -3.88 2.64
CA PHE A 164 2.66 -5.02 2.33
C PHE A 164 1.97 -6.36 2.65
N LEU A 165 1.36 -6.50 3.83
CA LEU A 165 0.60 -7.69 4.21
C LEU A 165 -0.63 -7.89 3.33
N PHE A 166 -1.31 -6.81 2.93
CA PHE A 166 -2.41 -6.88 1.97
C PHE A 166 -1.97 -7.47 0.64
N LEU A 167 -0.81 -7.07 0.10
CA LEU A 167 -0.26 -7.67 -1.12
C LEU A 167 0.06 -9.16 -0.94
N MET A 168 0.69 -9.52 0.17
CA MET A 168 1.06 -10.91 0.49
C MET A 168 -0.17 -11.81 0.61
N TYR A 169 -1.16 -11.42 1.43
CA TYR A 169 -2.38 -12.21 1.62
C TYR A 169 -3.24 -12.26 0.37
N SER A 170 -3.32 -11.16 -0.40
CA SER A 170 -4.05 -11.17 -1.68
C SER A 170 -3.38 -12.09 -2.71
N PHE A 171 -2.04 -12.11 -2.76
CA PHE A 171 -1.30 -13.06 -3.59
C PHE A 171 -1.59 -14.50 -3.18
N LEU A 172 -1.52 -14.83 -1.89
CA LEU A 172 -1.82 -16.18 -1.39
C LEU A 172 -3.27 -16.58 -1.64
N PHE A 173 -4.21 -15.65 -1.49
CA PHE A 173 -5.64 -15.84 -1.78
C PHE A 173 -5.88 -16.17 -3.26
N CYS A 174 -5.33 -15.35 -4.17
CA CYS A 174 -5.44 -15.59 -5.61
C CYS A 174 -4.74 -16.88 -6.04
N LEU A 175 -3.55 -17.17 -5.49
CA LEU A 175 -2.81 -18.40 -5.78
C LEU A 175 -3.59 -19.63 -5.33
N PHE A 176 -4.19 -19.59 -4.14
CA PHE A 176 -5.01 -20.67 -3.62
C PHE A 176 -6.24 -20.93 -4.51
N ILE A 177 -6.95 -19.87 -4.93
CA ILE A 177 -8.07 -19.98 -5.86
C ILE A 177 -7.60 -20.57 -7.19
N ALA A 178 -6.51 -20.06 -7.78
CA ALA A 178 -5.99 -20.54 -9.05
C ALA A 178 -5.60 -22.02 -8.99
N ALA A 179 -4.87 -22.42 -7.95
CA ALA A 179 -4.41 -23.80 -7.77
C ALA A 179 -5.58 -24.78 -7.60
N THR A 180 -6.55 -24.45 -6.74
CA THR A 180 -7.70 -25.32 -6.45
C THR A 180 -8.72 -25.36 -7.59
N SER A 181 -8.94 -24.24 -8.29
CA SER A 181 -9.85 -24.19 -9.44
C SER A 181 -9.26 -24.79 -10.72
N CYS A 182 -7.93 -24.95 -10.82
CA CYS A 182 -7.26 -25.53 -12.00
C CYS A 182 -7.82 -26.91 -12.40
N GLN A 183 -7.98 -27.82 -11.42
CA GLN A 183 -8.52 -29.15 -11.70
C GLN A 183 -9.97 -29.10 -12.21
N TYR A 184 -10.78 -28.17 -11.71
CA TYR A 184 -12.17 -27.99 -12.15
C TYR A 184 -12.25 -27.29 -13.51
N PHE A 185 -11.31 -26.39 -13.81
CA PHE A 185 -11.11 -25.84 -15.14
C PHE A 185 -10.73 -26.92 -16.16
N VAL A 186 -9.82 -27.84 -15.82
CA VAL A 186 -9.48 -28.96 -16.71
C VAL A 186 -10.68 -29.87 -16.91
N LYS A 187 -11.35 -30.29 -15.83
CA LYS A 187 -12.57 -31.11 -15.90
C LYS A 187 -13.67 -30.46 -16.76
N PHE A 188 -13.79 -29.13 -16.73
CA PHE A 188 -14.73 -28.40 -17.58
C PHE A 188 -14.49 -28.62 -19.09
N TRP A 189 -13.23 -28.76 -19.51
CA TRP A 189 -12.89 -28.98 -20.93
C TRP A 189 -12.80 -30.45 -21.32
N THR A 190 -12.54 -31.36 -20.37
CA THR A 190 -12.29 -32.78 -20.66
C THR A 190 -13.47 -33.69 -20.38
N MET A 191 -14.38 -33.28 -19.50
CA MET A 191 -15.58 -34.03 -19.17
C MET A 191 -16.78 -33.21 -19.63
N ASP A 192 -17.78 -33.86 -20.24
CA ASP A 192 -19.08 -33.27 -20.53
C ASP A 192 -19.84 -33.04 -19.22
N LEU A 193 -19.29 -32.15 -18.38
CA LEU A 193 -19.91 -31.67 -17.17
C LEU A 193 -21.15 -30.90 -17.61
N SER A 194 -22.28 -31.60 -17.56
CA SER A 194 -23.64 -31.11 -17.75
C SER A 194 -24.06 -30.13 -16.65
N ILE A 195 -23.16 -29.25 -16.22
CA ILE A 195 -23.47 -28.07 -15.42
C ILE A 195 -24.22 -27.12 -16.35
N GLU A 196 -25.52 -27.26 -16.48
CA GLU A 196 -26.31 -26.29 -17.25
C GLU A 196 -26.30 -24.92 -16.54
N GLY A 197 -26.15 -23.83 -17.31
CA GLY A 197 -26.38 -22.46 -16.83
C GLY A 197 -25.17 -21.65 -16.34
N TYR A 198 -25.47 -20.58 -15.59
CA TYR A 198 -24.55 -19.49 -15.18
C TYR A 198 -23.36 -19.92 -14.31
N GLY A 199 -23.39 -21.11 -13.69
CA GLY A 199 -22.28 -21.63 -12.88
C GLY A 199 -21.00 -21.88 -13.67
N LYS A 200 -21.14 -22.29 -14.95
CA LYS A 200 -20.02 -22.53 -15.88
C LYS A 200 -19.12 -21.31 -16.06
N PHE A 201 -19.73 -20.14 -16.29
CA PHE A 201 -18.97 -18.90 -16.51
C PHE A 201 -18.25 -18.45 -15.24
N ASN A 202 -18.85 -18.61 -14.06
CA ASN A 202 -18.24 -18.17 -12.82
C ASN A 202 -16.91 -18.88 -12.53
N ILE A 203 -16.82 -20.19 -12.74
CA ILE A 203 -15.59 -20.96 -12.51
C ILE A 203 -14.50 -20.58 -13.52
N LEU A 204 -14.87 -20.39 -14.79
CA LEU A 204 -13.94 -19.97 -15.84
C LEU A 204 -13.33 -18.59 -15.53
N PHE A 205 -14.18 -17.60 -15.23
CA PHE A 205 -13.74 -16.26 -14.86
C PHE A 205 -12.92 -16.28 -13.57
N LEU A 206 -13.31 -17.09 -12.58
CA LEU A 206 -12.57 -17.23 -11.32
C LEU A 206 -11.13 -17.70 -11.54
N PHE A 207 -10.92 -18.69 -12.40
CA PHE A 207 -9.58 -19.19 -12.74
C PHE A 207 -8.73 -18.11 -13.45
N PHE A 208 -9.26 -17.47 -14.50
CA PHE A 208 -8.48 -16.46 -15.23
C PHE A 208 -8.19 -15.21 -14.40
N VAL A 209 -9.19 -14.70 -13.67
CA VAL A 209 -9.03 -13.53 -12.81
C VAL A 209 -8.02 -13.83 -11.70
N SER A 210 -8.09 -15.01 -11.08
CA SER A 210 -7.14 -15.38 -10.02
C SER A 210 -5.71 -15.52 -10.52
N ILE A 211 -5.45 -16.10 -11.70
CA ILE A 211 -4.10 -16.14 -12.29
C ILE A 211 -3.59 -14.73 -12.63
N MET A 212 -4.41 -13.89 -13.25
CA MET A 212 -4.04 -12.52 -13.61
C MET A 212 -3.59 -11.72 -12.38
N PHE A 213 -4.37 -11.79 -11.29
CA PHE A 213 -4.00 -11.14 -10.04
C PHE A 213 -2.81 -11.81 -9.35
N THR A 214 -2.68 -13.13 -9.40
CA THR A 214 -1.52 -13.84 -8.83
C THR A 214 -0.21 -13.33 -9.42
N ILE A 215 -0.12 -13.24 -10.75
CA ILE A 215 1.08 -12.76 -11.44
C ILE A 215 1.35 -11.29 -11.08
N SER A 216 0.33 -10.44 -11.18
CA SER A 216 0.46 -9.00 -10.91
C SER A 216 0.89 -8.71 -9.46
N LEU A 217 0.27 -9.40 -8.50
CA LEU A 217 0.56 -9.23 -7.08
C LEU A 217 1.92 -9.81 -6.69
N LEU A 218 2.33 -10.93 -7.30
CA LEU A 218 3.66 -11.50 -7.09
C LEU A 218 4.76 -10.51 -7.49
N THR A 219 4.63 -9.86 -8.66
CA THR A 219 5.60 -8.86 -9.13
C THR A 219 5.67 -7.68 -8.17
N LEU A 220 4.52 -7.12 -7.78
CA LEU A 220 4.48 -5.96 -6.88
C LEU A 220 4.99 -6.30 -5.48
N HIS A 221 4.60 -7.44 -4.92
CA HIS A 221 5.07 -7.92 -3.62
C HIS A 221 6.58 -8.16 -3.63
N SER A 222 7.13 -8.75 -4.71
CA SER A 222 8.57 -8.97 -4.86
C SER A 222 9.34 -7.66 -4.92
N TYR A 223 8.82 -6.67 -5.65
CA TYR A 223 9.41 -5.33 -5.70
C TYR A 223 9.44 -4.66 -4.32
N HIS A 224 8.33 -4.66 -3.59
CA HIS A 224 8.30 -4.09 -2.23
C HIS A 224 9.14 -4.89 -1.23
N SER A 225 9.28 -6.20 -1.42
CA SER A 225 10.19 -7.04 -0.62
C SER A 225 11.64 -6.57 -0.81
N TYR A 226 12.05 -6.33 -2.06
CA TYR A 226 13.35 -5.72 -2.36
C TYR A 226 13.50 -4.34 -1.71
N LEU A 227 12.50 -3.46 -1.83
CA LEU A 227 12.56 -2.13 -1.23
C LEU A 227 12.75 -2.15 0.30
N ILE A 228 12.13 -3.11 0.99
CA ILE A 228 12.33 -3.32 2.43
C ILE A 228 13.77 -3.74 2.71
N THR A 229 14.36 -4.67 1.95
CA THR A 229 15.74 -5.13 2.22
C THR A 229 16.78 -4.03 2.04
N VAL A 230 16.52 -3.03 1.19
CA VAL A 230 17.41 -1.88 0.97
C VAL A 230 16.96 -0.58 1.68
N ASN A 231 15.87 -0.63 2.45
CA ASN A 231 15.25 0.51 3.15
C ASN A 231 14.99 1.73 2.26
N ARG A 232 14.33 1.50 1.13
CA ARG A 232 13.93 2.58 0.21
C ARG A 232 12.43 2.63 0.09
N THR A 233 11.90 3.84 -0.07
CA THR A 233 10.57 3.99 -0.65
C THR A 233 10.64 3.90 -2.18
N THR A 234 9.50 3.71 -2.83
CA THR A 234 9.37 3.74 -4.29
C THR A 234 9.89 5.08 -4.86
N LEU A 235 9.57 6.21 -4.22
CA LEU A 235 10.09 7.53 -4.58
C LEU A 235 11.61 7.61 -4.50
N GLU A 236 12.22 7.03 -3.45
CA GLU A 236 13.68 7.00 -3.27
C GLU A 236 14.38 6.04 -4.24
N SER A 237 13.69 4.96 -4.64
CA SER A 237 14.17 4.04 -5.67
C SER A 237 14.27 4.73 -7.04
N LEU A 238 13.25 5.54 -7.38
CA LEU A 238 13.20 6.33 -8.61
C LEU A 238 14.19 7.50 -8.58
N ARG A 239 14.26 8.23 -7.46
CA ARG A 239 15.16 9.38 -7.29
C ARG A 239 15.87 9.31 -5.96
N ALA A 240 17.19 9.14 -6.02
CA ALA A 240 18.03 9.09 -4.83
C ALA A 240 17.82 10.34 -3.95
N PRO A 241 17.68 10.18 -2.62
CA PRO A 241 17.69 11.32 -1.71
C PRO A 241 19.04 12.04 -1.79
N VAL A 242 19.00 13.37 -1.77
CA VAL A 242 20.19 14.23 -1.85
C VAL A 242 20.53 14.73 -0.46
N PHE A 243 21.80 14.65 -0.10
CA PHE A 243 22.36 15.16 1.15
C PHE A 243 23.45 16.19 0.85
N ARG A 244 24.08 16.73 1.89
CA ARG A 244 25.25 17.64 1.72
C ARG A 244 26.42 16.95 1.01
N SER A 245 26.60 15.65 1.20
CA SER A 245 27.60 14.82 0.51
C SER A 245 27.23 14.44 -0.92
N GLY A 246 26.03 14.83 -1.40
CA GLY A 246 25.50 14.45 -2.70
C GLY A 246 24.37 13.41 -2.63
N PRO A 247 23.93 12.89 -3.79
CA PRO A 247 22.89 11.86 -3.87
C PRO A 247 23.38 10.51 -3.35
N ASP A 248 22.59 9.86 -2.49
CA ASP A 248 22.92 8.53 -1.96
C ASP A 248 21.68 7.64 -1.88
N LYS A 249 21.62 6.58 -2.70
CA LYS A 249 20.52 5.60 -2.67
C LYS A 249 20.54 4.70 -1.43
N ASN A 250 21.67 4.59 -0.74
CA ASN A 250 21.84 3.70 0.42
C ASN A 250 21.79 4.45 1.75
N ALA A 251 21.50 5.75 1.76
CA ALA A 251 21.56 6.58 2.95
C ALA A 251 20.77 6.08 4.16
N TYR A 252 19.68 5.35 3.93
CA TYR A 252 18.84 4.78 4.99
C TYR A 252 19.04 3.27 5.20
N ASN A 253 19.90 2.63 4.41
CA ASN A 253 20.13 1.19 4.50
C ASN A 253 20.99 0.86 5.73
N ARG A 254 20.46 0.03 6.64
CA ARG A 254 21.12 -0.43 7.87
C ARG A 254 21.37 -1.95 7.90
N GLY A 255 21.29 -2.60 6.74
CA GLY A 255 21.34 -4.05 6.58
C GLY A 255 19.96 -4.70 6.65
N CYS A 256 19.77 -5.79 5.89
CA CYS A 256 18.46 -6.39 5.62
C CYS A 256 17.59 -6.61 6.87
N ARG A 257 18.17 -7.18 7.94
CA ARG A 257 17.44 -7.44 9.19
C ARG A 257 16.96 -6.17 9.88
N LYS A 258 17.82 -5.15 10.00
CA LYS A 258 17.45 -3.88 10.66
C LYS A 258 16.40 -3.13 9.84
N ASN A 259 16.51 -3.18 8.51
CA ASN A 259 15.53 -2.58 7.61
C ASN A 259 14.17 -3.26 7.70
N PHE A 260 14.15 -4.59 7.77
CA PHE A 260 12.91 -5.36 7.96
C PHE A 260 12.26 -5.03 9.31
N ILE A 261 13.05 -5.02 10.40
CA ILE A 261 12.57 -4.66 11.75
C ILE A 261 12.01 -3.23 11.79
N GLU A 262 12.54 -2.28 11.02
CA GLU A 262 11.98 -0.92 10.93
C GLU A 262 10.52 -0.91 10.41
N VAL A 263 10.11 -1.91 9.63
CA VAL A 263 8.74 -2.01 9.09
C VAL A 263 7.86 -2.93 9.93
N PHE A 264 8.39 -4.07 10.37
CA PHE A 264 7.62 -5.13 11.03
C PHE A 264 7.74 -5.14 12.55
N GLY A 265 8.58 -4.27 13.12
CA GLY A 265 8.89 -4.23 14.53
C GLY A 265 9.71 -5.42 15.01
N ARG A 266 10.01 -5.42 16.30
CA ARG A 266 10.90 -6.43 16.92
C ARG A 266 10.23 -7.77 17.23
N SER A 267 8.91 -7.79 17.40
CA SER A 267 8.16 -8.98 17.83
C SER A 267 7.75 -9.86 16.65
N PRO A 268 8.34 -11.06 16.46
CA PRO A 268 8.03 -11.91 15.31
C PRO A 268 6.59 -12.42 15.28
N LEU A 269 5.97 -12.57 16.45
CA LEU A 269 4.57 -13.00 16.59
C LEU A 269 3.58 -12.03 15.93
N LEU A 270 3.98 -10.76 15.76
CA LEU A 270 3.15 -9.72 15.19
C LEU A 270 3.48 -9.42 13.72
N TRP A 271 4.45 -10.11 13.11
CA TRP A 271 4.88 -9.82 11.75
C TRP A 271 3.79 -10.07 10.72
N LEU A 272 3.03 -11.15 10.89
CA LEU A 272 1.95 -11.55 9.98
C LEU A 272 0.59 -10.92 10.32
N LEU A 273 0.50 -10.15 11.41
CA LEU A 273 -0.73 -9.49 11.82
C LEU A 273 -0.74 -8.02 11.39
N PRO A 274 -1.86 -7.50 10.86
CA PRO A 274 -1.99 -6.10 10.45
C PRO A 274 -2.21 -5.17 11.65
N VAL A 275 -1.32 -5.26 12.63
CA VAL A 275 -1.23 -4.39 13.80
C VAL A 275 0.03 -3.53 13.70
N PHE A 276 -0.06 -2.29 14.15
CA PHE A 276 1.10 -1.41 14.20
C PHE A 276 2.10 -1.97 15.21
N THR A 277 3.38 -1.90 14.87
CA THR A 277 4.47 -2.48 15.66
C THR A 277 5.62 -1.49 15.71
N GLU A 278 6.10 -1.21 16.92
CA GLU A 278 7.27 -0.37 17.19
C GLU A 278 8.61 -1.08 16.95
#